data_AF-A0A2T0R4F0-F1
#
_entry.id   AF-A0A2T0R4F0-F1
#
_cell.length_a   1.000
_cell.length_b   1.000
_cell.length_c   1.000
_cell.angle_alpha   90.00
_cell.angle_beta   90.00
_cell.angle_gamma   90.00
#
_symmetry.space_group_name_H-M   'P 1'
#
loop_
_entity.id
_entity.type
_entity.pdbx_description
1 polymer ?
#
loop_
_entity_poly.entity_id
_entity_poly.type
_entity_poly.pdbx_seq_one_letter_code
_entity_poly.pdbx_strand_id
1 'polypeptide(L)'
;MRWATVLGVIEAGSRRRNQPAPPHVVCEALVHPDRDPARPWLDLRPDEVRPEVVDLDAPHLVVWSSLWPVRPDARLRFDLPWDAGHQGTDLRWTLFVAGELPGPSLLGHLRRRVQQLINADLRYSFGQ
;
A
#
# COMPACT_ATOMS: atom_id res chain seq x y z
N MET A 1 -14.23 9.11 3.73
CA MET A 1 -13.73 8.06 4.66
C MET A 1 -14.91 7.27 5.24
N ARG A 2 -15.56 6.43 4.41
CA ARG A 2 -16.76 5.65 4.78
C ARG A 2 -16.43 4.15 4.75
N TRP A 3 -15.76 3.63 5.78
CA TRP A 3 -15.56 2.17 5.94
C TRP A 3 -15.57 1.71 7.40
N ALA A 4 -15.92 2.60 8.34
CA ALA A 4 -15.73 2.39 9.77
C ALA A 4 -16.92 1.77 10.54
N THR A 5 -18.00 1.35 9.89
CA THR A 5 -19.30 1.33 10.59
C THR A 5 -19.79 -0.03 11.10
N VAL A 6 -19.09 -1.16 10.92
CA VAL A 6 -19.67 -2.46 11.41
C VAL A 6 -18.73 -3.36 12.22
N LEU A 7 -17.40 -3.21 12.12
CA LEU A 7 -16.44 -3.89 12.99
C LEU A 7 -15.27 -2.93 13.25
N GLY A 8 -14.80 -2.84 14.49
CA GLY A 8 -13.70 -1.93 14.86
C GLY A 8 -12.50 -2.15 13.93
N VAL A 9 -12.05 -1.08 13.27
CA VAL A 9 -10.88 -1.12 12.40
C VAL A 9 -9.65 -0.82 13.22
N ILE A 10 -8.69 -1.73 13.21
CA ILE A 10 -7.44 -1.64 13.95
C ILE A 10 -6.31 -1.34 12.98
N GLU A 11 -5.45 -0.38 13.33
CA GLU A 11 -4.18 -0.20 12.66
C GLU A 11 -3.26 -1.38 12.97
N ALA A 12 -3.05 -2.22 11.97
CA ALA A 12 -2.14 -3.35 12.02
C ALA A 12 -0.72 -2.97 11.65
N GLY A 13 -0.42 -1.73 11.26
CA GLY A 13 0.95 -1.22 11.12
C GLY A 13 1.04 -0.05 10.15
N SER A 14 2.04 0.80 10.34
CA SER A 14 2.29 1.96 9.47
C SER A 14 3.78 2.19 9.28
N ARG A 15 4.16 2.63 8.07
CA ARG A 15 5.55 2.96 7.76
C ARG A 15 5.60 4.05 6.71
N ARG A 16 6.43 5.06 6.96
CA ARG A 16 6.75 6.12 5.99
C ARG A 16 8.09 5.86 5.35
N ARG A 17 8.18 6.08 4.04
CA ARG A 17 9.44 6.17 3.31
C ARG A 17 9.25 7.13 2.14
N ASN A 18 10.22 7.99 1.92
CA ASN A 18 10.27 8.80 0.71
C ASN A 18 10.23 7.88 -0.53
N GLN A 19 9.67 8.38 -1.63
CA GLN A 19 9.74 7.87 -2.98
C GLN A 19 10.34 8.97 -3.85
N PRO A 20 11.24 8.66 -4.78
CA PRO A 20 11.88 9.67 -5.63
C PRO A 20 10.89 10.31 -6.62
N ALA A 21 9.78 9.64 -6.92
CA ALA A 21 8.76 10.13 -7.83
C ALA A 21 7.76 11.06 -7.13
N PRO A 22 7.19 12.05 -7.84
CA PRO A 22 6.17 12.96 -7.30
C PRO A 22 4.82 12.24 -7.06
N PRO A 23 3.92 12.79 -6.22
CA PRO A 23 2.70 12.10 -5.77
C PRO A 23 1.81 11.57 -6.88
N HIS A 24 1.62 12.31 -7.97
CA HIS A 24 0.79 11.87 -9.09
C HIS A 24 1.37 10.64 -9.81
N VAL A 25 2.70 10.55 -9.94
CA VAL A 25 3.38 9.39 -10.54
C VAL A 25 3.29 8.17 -9.63
N VAL A 26 3.42 8.36 -8.31
CA VAL A 26 3.27 7.28 -7.33
C VAL A 26 1.82 6.79 -7.25
N CYS A 27 0.86 7.72 -7.22
CA CYS A 27 -0.57 7.44 -7.25
C CYS A 27 -0.93 6.59 -8.48
N GLU A 28 -0.48 6.99 -9.65
CA GLU A 28 -0.75 6.27 -10.90
C GLU A 28 -0.11 4.86 -10.88
N ALA A 29 1.09 4.69 -10.33
CA ALA A 29 1.69 3.36 -10.16
C ALA A 29 0.89 2.45 -9.22
N LEU A 30 0.30 3.01 -8.16
CA LEU A 30 -0.56 2.28 -7.23
C LEU A 30 -1.93 1.93 -7.83
N VAL A 31 -2.47 2.78 -8.71
CA VAL A 31 -3.75 2.51 -9.40
C VAL A 31 -3.55 1.55 -10.57
N HIS A 32 -2.42 1.65 -11.27
CA HIS A 32 -2.08 0.84 -12.44
C HIS A 32 -0.68 0.18 -12.29
N PRO A 33 -0.56 -0.88 -11.47
CA PRO A 33 0.73 -1.52 -11.19
C PRO A 33 1.47 -2.06 -12.42
N ASP A 34 0.74 -2.40 -13.50
CA ASP A 34 1.33 -2.97 -14.73
C ASP A 34 1.52 -1.93 -15.85
N ARG A 35 1.37 -0.63 -15.56
CA ARG A 35 1.46 0.41 -16.60
C ARG A 35 2.79 0.42 -17.35
N ASP A 36 3.86 -0.05 -16.71
CA ASP A 36 5.20 -0.15 -17.28
C ASP A 36 5.67 -1.61 -17.22
N PRO A 37 5.48 -2.40 -18.29
CA PRO A 37 5.90 -3.80 -18.32
C PRO A 37 7.42 -3.96 -18.29
N ALA A 38 8.21 -2.91 -18.56
CA ALA A 38 9.67 -2.96 -18.45
C ALA A 38 10.15 -2.81 -17.00
N ARG A 39 9.27 -2.35 -16.09
CA ARG A 39 9.58 -2.13 -14.66
C ARG A 39 8.48 -2.68 -13.75
N PRO A 40 8.20 -4.00 -13.82
CA PRO A 40 7.22 -4.61 -12.94
C PRO A 40 7.70 -4.51 -11.49
N TRP A 41 6.79 -4.18 -10.58
CA TRP A 41 7.12 -4.04 -9.16
C TRP A 41 6.13 -4.77 -8.25
N LEU A 42 4.87 -4.94 -8.68
CA LEU A 42 3.87 -5.69 -7.94
C LEU A 42 4.00 -7.19 -8.25
N ASP A 43 5.11 -7.77 -7.82
CA ASP A 43 5.38 -9.21 -7.92
C ASP A 43 4.61 -9.94 -6.81
N LEU A 44 3.45 -10.53 -7.12
CA LEU A 44 2.59 -11.22 -6.15
C LEU A 44 2.98 -12.69 -5.99
N ARG A 45 2.93 -13.18 -4.76
CA ARG A 45 3.15 -14.60 -4.46
C ARG A 45 1.91 -15.44 -4.79
N PRO A 46 2.04 -16.79 -4.93
CA PRO A 46 0.91 -17.66 -5.26
C PRO A 46 -0.26 -17.62 -4.27
N ASP A 47 -0.02 -17.21 -3.02
CA ASP A 47 -1.02 -17.05 -1.97
C ASP A 47 -1.53 -15.61 -1.82
N GLU A 48 -1.11 -14.71 -2.71
CA GLU A 48 -1.52 -13.30 -2.76
C GLU A 48 -2.45 -13.05 -3.95
N VAL A 49 -3.35 -12.09 -3.79
CA VAL A 49 -4.28 -11.66 -4.83
C VAL A 49 -3.99 -10.22 -5.22
N ARG A 50 -4.30 -9.89 -6.48
CA ARG A 50 -4.18 -8.53 -6.98
C ARG A 50 -5.17 -7.63 -6.23
N PRO A 51 -4.71 -6.49 -5.67
CA PRO A 51 -5.60 -5.57 -5.01
C PRO A 51 -6.47 -4.82 -6.01
N GLU A 52 -7.68 -4.49 -5.59
CA GLU A 52 -8.56 -3.54 -6.24
C GLU A 52 -8.44 -2.19 -5.54
N VAL A 53 -8.58 -1.08 -6.27
CA VAL A 53 -8.68 0.26 -5.66
C VAL A 53 -10.10 0.43 -5.14
N VAL A 54 -10.26 0.52 -3.81
CA VAL A 54 -11.56 0.63 -3.14
C VAL A 54 -11.89 2.07 -2.71
N ASP A 55 -10.89 2.95 -2.63
CA ASP A 55 -11.06 4.39 -2.41
C ASP A 55 -9.88 5.13 -3.06
N LEU A 56 -10.14 6.34 -3.58
CA LEU A 56 -9.17 7.15 -4.31
C LEU A 56 -9.51 8.63 -4.14
N ASP A 57 -8.56 9.40 -3.63
CA ASP A 57 -8.58 10.86 -3.65
C ASP A 57 -7.26 11.32 -4.29
N ALA A 58 -7.25 11.33 -5.62
CA ALA A 58 -6.04 11.52 -6.40
C ALA A 58 -5.53 12.97 -6.34
N PRO A 59 -4.21 13.21 -6.22
CA PRO A 59 -3.12 12.22 -6.12
C PRO A 59 -2.74 11.86 -4.67
N HIS A 60 -3.55 12.23 -3.67
CA HIS A 60 -3.15 12.27 -2.26
C HIS A 60 -3.40 10.97 -1.49
N LEU A 61 -4.33 10.14 -1.95
CA LEU A 61 -4.76 8.94 -1.25
C LEU A 61 -5.12 7.82 -2.23
N VAL A 62 -4.62 6.62 -1.98
CA VAL A 62 -5.11 5.39 -2.60
C VAL A 62 -5.43 4.39 -1.50
N VAL A 63 -6.55 3.69 -1.59
CA VAL A 63 -6.86 2.56 -0.70
C VAL A 63 -7.06 1.31 -1.53
N TRP A 64 -6.30 0.28 -1.20
CA TRP A 64 -6.42 -1.04 -1.80
C TRP A 64 -7.29 -1.97 -0.94
N SER A 65 -7.97 -2.89 -1.62
CA SER A 65 -8.49 -4.13 -1.02
C SER A 65 -7.34 -5.01 -0.51
N SER A 66 -7.68 -6.12 0.13
CA SER A 66 -6.67 -7.01 0.70
C SER A 66 -5.83 -7.69 -0.39
N LEU A 67 -4.54 -7.86 -0.11
CA LEU A 67 -3.64 -8.72 -0.88
C LEU A 67 -3.76 -10.20 -0.49
N TRP A 68 -4.43 -10.53 0.62
CA TRP A 68 -4.36 -11.86 1.22
C TRP A 68 -5.75 -12.47 1.40
N PRO A 69 -6.03 -13.62 0.76
CA PRO A 69 -7.27 -14.36 0.98
C PRO A 69 -7.52 -14.75 2.45
N VAL A 70 -6.46 -14.95 3.25
CA VAL A 70 -6.57 -15.29 4.69
C VAL A 70 -7.02 -14.10 5.57
N ARG A 71 -6.89 -12.86 5.06
CA ARG A 71 -7.40 -11.64 5.70
C ARG A 71 -8.10 -10.77 4.65
N PRO A 72 -9.27 -11.20 4.13
CA PRO A 72 -9.96 -10.47 3.06
C PRO A 72 -10.50 -9.11 3.54
N ASP A 73 -10.60 -8.93 4.86
CA ASP A 73 -10.96 -7.70 5.54
C ASP A 73 -9.83 -6.65 5.56
N ALA A 74 -8.58 -7.05 5.30
CA ALA A 74 -7.46 -6.12 5.37
C ALA A 74 -7.57 -5.03 4.30
N ARG A 75 -7.11 -3.83 4.64
CA ARG A 75 -7.05 -2.68 3.73
C ARG A 75 -5.70 -2.03 3.82
N LEU A 76 -5.14 -1.65 2.68
CA LEU A 76 -3.91 -0.89 2.60
C LEU A 76 -4.23 0.53 2.17
N ARG A 77 -3.99 1.49 3.07
CA ARG A 77 -4.11 2.91 2.79
C ARG A 77 -2.73 3.48 2.45
N PHE A 78 -2.66 4.26 1.39
CA PHE A 78 -1.47 4.99 0.96
C PHE A 78 -1.74 6.49 1.02
N ASP A 79 -1.06 7.19 1.92
CA ASP A 79 -1.03 8.65 1.95
C ASP A 79 0.19 9.15 1.18
N LEU A 80 -0.02 10.10 0.26
CA LEU A 80 0.96 10.53 -0.74
C LEU A 80 1.25 12.04 -0.66
N PRO A 81 1.73 12.57 0.48
CA PRO A 81 2.15 13.96 0.55
C PRO A 81 3.43 14.17 -0.27
N TRP A 82 3.62 15.39 -0.77
CA TRP A 82 4.93 15.83 -1.23
C TRP A 82 5.96 15.71 -0.11
N ASP A 83 7.20 15.38 -0.48
CA ASP A 83 8.32 15.53 0.45
C ASP A 83 8.64 17.01 0.73
N ALA A 84 9.50 17.26 1.72
CA ALA A 84 9.86 18.62 2.12
C ALA A 84 10.49 19.45 0.98
N GLY A 85 11.09 18.79 -0.01
CA GLY A 85 11.73 19.43 -1.16
C GLY A 85 10.80 19.62 -2.36
N HIS A 86 9.54 19.18 -2.29
CA HIS A 86 8.59 19.15 -3.41
C HIS A 86 9.13 18.43 -4.67
N GLN A 87 9.97 17.40 -4.47
CA GLN A 87 10.61 16.64 -5.55
C GLN A 87 10.14 15.19 -5.56
N GLY A 88 9.82 14.64 -4.39
CA GLY A 88 9.36 13.28 -4.23
C GLY A 88 8.07 13.18 -3.42
N THR A 89 7.74 11.95 -3.03
CA THR A 89 6.56 11.64 -2.21
C THR A 89 6.99 11.05 -0.89
N ASP A 90 6.54 11.62 0.22
CA ASP A 90 6.75 11.04 1.55
C ASP A 90 5.69 9.97 1.85
N LEU A 91 5.68 8.92 1.02
CA LEU A 91 4.66 7.87 1.05
C LEU A 91 4.58 7.23 2.43
N ARG A 92 3.35 7.14 2.95
CA ARG A 92 3.01 6.32 4.11
C ARG A 92 2.04 5.25 3.67
N TRP A 93 2.39 4.00 3.93
CA TRP A 93 1.39 2.93 3.94
C TRP A 93 0.91 2.68 5.36
N THR A 94 -0.37 2.40 5.51
CA THR A 94 -0.99 1.95 6.75
C THR A 94 -1.86 0.72 6.44
N LEU A 95 -1.54 -0.39 7.11
CA LEU A 95 -2.33 -1.62 7.05
C LEU A 95 -3.40 -1.57 8.13
N PHE A 96 -4.65 -1.74 7.71
CA PHE A 96 -5.81 -1.85 8.58
C PHE A 96 -6.39 -3.25 8.50
N VAL A 97 -6.94 -3.73 9.62
CA VAL A 97 -7.70 -4.98 9.71
C VAL A 97 -8.95 -4.77 10.54
N ALA A 98 -10.01 -5.53 10.26
CA ALA A 98 -11.23 -5.51 11.06
C ALA A 98 -11.17 -6.55 12.19
N GLY A 99 -11.81 -6.22 13.32
CA GLY A 99 -11.90 -7.14 14.46
C GLY A 99 -10.57 -7.27 15.19
N GLU A 100 -10.07 -8.50 15.37
CA GLU A 100 -8.83 -8.75 16.10
C GLU A 100 -7.59 -8.71 15.19
N LEU A 101 -6.47 -8.27 15.76
CA LEU A 101 -5.16 -8.39 15.13
C LEU A 101 -4.82 -9.87 14.90
N PRO A 102 -4.23 -10.22 13.74
CA PRO A 102 -3.65 -11.54 13.56
C PRO A 102 -2.58 -11.84 14.61
N GLY A 103 -2.36 -13.13 14.89
CA GLY A 103 -1.26 -13.55 15.75
C GLY A 103 0.11 -13.02 15.27
N PRO A 104 1.10 -12.88 16.17
CA PRO A 104 2.34 -12.14 15.91
C PRO A 104 3.09 -12.55 14.64
N SER A 105 3.12 -13.85 14.33
CA SER A 105 3.78 -14.39 13.14
C SER A 105 3.14 -13.93 11.84
N LEU A 106 1.81 -14.00 11.74
CA LEU A 106 1.08 -13.55 10.56
C LEU A 106 1.17 -12.02 10.45
N LEU A 107 0.96 -11.30 11.54
CA LEU A 107 1.07 -9.84 11.55
C LEU A 107 2.45 -9.35 11.10
N GLY A 108 3.52 -10.00 11.57
CA GLY A 108 4.89 -9.73 11.13
C GLY A 108 5.10 -10.03 9.64
N HIS A 109 4.53 -11.13 9.14
CA HIS A 109 4.56 -11.47 7.72
C HIS A 109 3.89 -10.38 6.86
N LEU A 110 2.67 -9.98 7.19
CA LEU A 110 1.90 -8.98 6.44
C LEU A 110 2.67 -7.66 6.34
N ARG A 111 3.15 -7.13 7.48
CA ARG A 111 3.93 -5.88 7.54
C ARG A 111 5.19 -5.94 6.68
N ARG A 112 5.96 -7.03 6.83
CA ARG A 112 7.20 -7.23 6.06
C ARG A 112 6.91 -7.29 4.56
N ARG A 113 5.78 -7.90 4.17
CA ARG A 113 5.42 -8.00 2.77
C ARG A 113 5.06 -6.66 2.14
N VAL A 114 4.25 -5.85 2.82
CA VAL A 114 3.94 -4.47 2.38
C VAL A 114 5.21 -3.64 2.30
N GLN A 115 6.10 -3.78 3.29
CA GLN A 115 7.39 -3.11 3.30
C GLN A 115 8.24 -3.48 2.08
N GLN A 116 8.25 -4.74 1.65
CA GLN A 116 8.95 -5.17 0.44
C GLN A 116 8.32 -4.54 -0.81
N LEU A 117 7.03 -4.77 -1.05
CA LEU A 117 6.35 -4.32 -2.27
C LEU A 117 6.43 -2.79 -2.45
N ILE A 118 6.18 -2.04 -1.37
CA ILE A 118 5.97 -0.59 -1.46
C ILE A 118 7.24 0.21 -1.23
N ASN A 119 8.04 -0.20 -0.25
CA ASN A 119 9.21 0.58 0.16
C ASN A 119 10.53 0.01 -0.40
N ALA A 120 10.49 -1.13 -1.08
CA ALA A 120 11.57 -1.62 -1.92
C ALA A 120 11.12 -1.65 -3.39
N ASP A 121 10.26 -2.58 -3.79
CA ASP A 121 10.03 -2.89 -5.21
C ASP A 121 9.46 -1.70 -6.01
N LEU A 122 8.41 -1.06 -5.50
CA LEU A 122 7.86 0.19 -6.08
C LEU A 122 8.89 1.32 -6.10
N ARG A 123 9.75 1.41 -5.08
CA ARG A 123 10.79 2.44 -5.04
C ARG A 123 11.86 2.18 -6.12
N TYR A 124 12.26 0.92 -6.29
CA TYR A 124 13.22 0.48 -7.31
C TYR A 124 12.69 0.73 -8.73
N SER A 125 11.38 0.60 -8.97
CA SER A 125 10.80 0.87 -10.30
C SER A 125 10.94 2.34 -10.74
N PHE A 126 11.11 3.26 -9.79
CA PHE A 126 11.44 4.66 -10.07
C PHE A 126 12.94 4.95 -10.26
N GLY A 127 13.80 3.93 -10.31
CA GLY A 127 15.23 4.06 -10.62
C GLY A 127 16.14 4.37 -9.43
N GLN A 128 15.71 4.00 -8.21
CA GLN A 128 16.55 3.99 -6.99
C GLN A 128 16.95 2.57 -6.62
#